data_AF-A0A0A6UNU7-F1
#
_entry.id   AF-A0A0A6UNU7-F1
#
_cell.length_a   1.000
_cell.length_b   1.000
_cell.length_c   1.000
_cell.angle_alpha   90.00
_cell.angle_beta   90.00
_cell.angle_gamma   90.00
#
_symmetry.space_group_name_H-M   'P 1'
#
loop_
_entity.id
_entity.type
_entity.pdbx_description
1 polymer ?
#
loop_
_entity_poly.entity_id
_entity_poly.type
_entity_poly.pdbx_seq_one_letter_code
_entity_poly.pdbx_strand_id
1 'polypeptide(L)'
;MRELLQRLGVEPAPATLLQFSTAFCAPCRAVRRVSAEVAALLPGVRHVEVDAESHLDEVRELGIVRTPTLLILDAAGQEVRRATGVPTKPHLIAALAEILPAQA
;
A
#
# COMPACT_ATOMS: atom_id res chain seq x y z
N MET A 1 -11.30 3.58 -10.33
CA MET A 1 -10.26 3.51 -9.28
C MET A 1 -10.72 4.09 -7.95
N ARG A 2 -11.14 5.36 -7.87
CA ARG A 2 -11.52 5.99 -6.58
C ARG A 2 -12.63 5.25 -5.80
N GLU A 3 -13.71 4.84 -6.46
CA GLU A 3 -14.80 4.07 -5.83
C GLU A 3 -14.35 2.70 -5.33
N LEU A 4 -13.44 2.05 -6.06
CA LEU A 4 -12.82 0.78 -5.64
C LEU A 4 -12.02 0.99 -4.35
N LEU A 5 -11.18 2.02 -4.30
CA LEU A 5 -10.39 2.34 -3.11
C LEU A 5 -11.26 2.67 -1.88
N GLN A 6 -12.40 3.33 -2.09
CA GLN A 6 -13.37 3.60 -1.01
C GLN A 6 -13.97 2.32 -0.43
N ARG A 7 -14.28 1.30 -1.26
CA ARG A 7 -14.74 -0.01 -0.78
C ARG A 7 -13.71 -0.71 0.11
N LEU A 8 -12.43 -0.45 -0.15
CA LEU A 8 -11.30 -0.94 0.66
C LEU A 8 -11.01 -0.07 1.90
N GLY A 9 -11.80 0.97 2.16
CA GLY A 9 -11.58 1.90 3.29
C GLY A 9 -10.35 2.79 3.12
N VAL A 10 -9.88 3.00 1.88
CA VAL A 10 -8.77 3.89 1.60
C VAL A 10 -9.26 5.33 1.52
N GLU A 11 -8.84 6.13 2.49
CA GLU A 11 -9.08 7.57 2.52
C GLU A 11 -8.03 8.35 1.71
N PRO A 12 -8.38 9.51 1.13
CA PRO A 12 -7.42 10.37 0.42
C PRO A 12 -6.21 10.75 1.28
N ALA A 13 -5.02 10.63 0.71
CA ALA A 13 -3.75 11.01 1.31
C ALA A 13 -2.72 11.36 0.24
N PRO A 14 -1.71 12.21 0.52
CA PRO A 14 -0.61 12.49 -0.40
C PRO A 14 0.07 11.25 -1.00
N ALA A 15 0.20 10.18 -0.20
CA ALA A 15 0.54 8.85 -0.71
C ALA A 15 -0.09 7.76 0.17
N THR A 16 -0.42 6.63 -0.45
CA THR A 16 -0.94 5.46 0.27
C THR A 16 -0.12 4.20 -0.04
N LEU A 17 0.23 3.48 1.02
CA LEU A 17 0.76 2.13 1.00
C LEU A 17 -0.41 1.18 1.21
N LEU A 18 -0.95 0.58 0.13
CA LEU A 18 -2.07 -0.35 0.20
C LEU A 18 -1.57 -1.79 0.14
N GLN A 19 -1.61 -2.48 1.27
CA GLN A 19 -1.12 -3.84 1.42
C GLN A 19 -2.27 -4.84 1.37
N PHE A 20 -2.21 -5.80 0.47
CA PHE A 20 -3.04 -7.00 0.49
C PHE A 20 -2.33 -8.12 1.26
N SER A 21 -3.01 -8.68 2.26
CA SER A 21 -2.53 -9.78 3.08
C SER A 21 -3.57 -10.91 3.16
N THR A 22 -3.17 -12.02 3.76
CA THR A 22 -4.05 -13.13 4.14
C THR A 22 -3.74 -13.55 5.56
N ALA A 23 -4.66 -14.31 6.17
CA ALA A 23 -4.50 -14.82 7.52
C ALA A 23 -3.19 -15.62 7.67
N PHE A 24 -2.52 -15.47 8.82
CA PHE A 24 -1.30 -16.20 9.21
C PHE A 24 -0.08 -16.07 8.27
N CYS A 25 -0.10 -15.18 7.30
CA CYS A 25 1.01 -14.93 6.38
C CYS A 25 2.22 -14.27 7.06
N ALA A 26 3.31 -15.01 7.28
CA ALA A 26 4.53 -14.47 7.90
C ALA A 26 5.19 -13.33 7.09
N PRO A 27 5.32 -13.42 5.76
CA PRO A 27 5.84 -12.29 4.95
C PRO A 27 4.95 -11.06 5.03
N CYS A 28 3.63 -11.21 5.15
CA CYS A 28 2.69 -10.10 5.27
C CYS A 28 2.92 -9.32 6.57
N ARG A 29 3.26 -9.99 7.68
CA ARG A 29 3.65 -9.31 8.93
C ARG A 29 4.92 -8.46 8.77
N ALA A 30 5.87 -8.93 7.96
CA ALA A 30 7.09 -8.18 7.68
C ALA A 30 6.80 -6.93 6.82
N VAL A 31 5.96 -7.05 5.77
CA VAL A 31 5.49 -5.88 4.99
C VAL A 31 4.77 -4.90 5.90
N ARG A 32 3.81 -5.37 6.71
CA ARG A 32 3.04 -4.53 7.65
C ARG A 32 3.96 -3.71 8.53
N ARG A 33 4.99 -4.34 9.11
CA ARG A 33 5.97 -3.68 9.97
C ARG A 33 6.72 -2.58 9.21
N VAL A 34 7.31 -2.91 8.06
CA VAL A 34 8.10 -1.93 7.29
C VAL A 34 7.22 -0.78 6.81
N SER A 35 6.02 -1.05 6.31
CA SER A 35 5.08 -0.04 5.83
C SER A 35 4.60 0.88 6.95
N ALA A 36 4.28 0.33 8.13
CA ALA A 36 3.90 1.12 9.30
C ALA A 36 5.05 2.00 9.80
N GLU A 37 6.29 1.46 9.86
CA GLU A 37 7.47 2.24 10.21
C GLU A 37 7.71 3.41 9.23
N VAL A 38 7.55 3.19 7.93
CA VAL A 38 7.70 4.25 6.91
C VAL A 38 6.58 5.29 6.99
N ALA A 39 5.33 4.86 7.13
CA ALA A 39 4.20 5.78 7.26
C ALA A 39 4.32 6.66 8.51
N ALA A 40 4.91 6.15 9.59
CA ALA A 40 5.20 6.95 10.79
C ALA A 40 6.34 7.98 10.59
N LEU A 41 7.27 7.72 9.66
CA LEU A 41 8.40 8.61 9.38
C LEU A 41 8.08 9.72 8.36
N LEU A 42 7.11 9.49 7.48
CA LEU A 42 6.81 10.38 6.35
C LEU A 42 5.40 10.97 6.51
N PRO A 43 5.30 12.28 6.86
CA PRO A 43 4.01 12.96 6.91
C PRO A 43 3.24 12.84 5.60
N GLY A 44 1.92 12.61 5.69
CA GLY A 44 1.05 12.46 4.53
C GLY A 44 1.06 11.07 3.89
N VAL A 45 1.91 10.14 4.34
CA VAL A 45 1.85 8.73 3.92
C VAL A 45 0.89 7.98 4.83
N ARG A 46 -0.07 7.26 4.25
CA ARG A 46 -0.93 6.32 4.99
C ARG A 46 -0.60 4.88 4.63
N HIS A 47 -0.65 3.99 5.62
CA HIS A 47 -0.61 2.55 5.39
C HIS A 47 -1.99 1.97 5.66
N VAL A 48 -2.53 1.26 4.67
CA VAL A 48 -3.80 0.56 4.73
C VAL A 48 -3.53 -0.91 4.45
N GLU A 49 -4.00 -1.78 5.31
CA GLU A 49 -3.94 -3.23 5.10
C GLU A 49 -5.34 -3.79 4.85
N VAL A 50 -5.44 -4.57 3.78
CA VAL A 50 -6.65 -5.23 3.32
C VAL A 50 -6.45 -6.73 3.40
N ASP A 51 -7.37 -7.41 4.07
CA ASP A 51 -7.48 -8.86 3.97
C ASP A 51 -8.05 -9.24 2.60
N ALA A 52 -7.23 -9.91 1.80
CA ALA A 52 -7.58 -10.33 0.44
C ALA A 52 -8.71 -11.37 0.42
N GLU A 53 -8.83 -12.20 1.46
CA GLU A 53 -9.87 -13.23 1.56
C GLU A 53 -11.26 -12.62 1.76
N SER A 54 -11.32 -11.44 2.39
CA SER A 54 -12.56 -10.69 2.63
C SER A 54 -12.95 -9.72 1.50
N HIS A 55 -12.08 -9.48 0.51
CA HIS A 55 -12.27 -8.46 -0.54
C HIS A 55 -11.96 -9.03 -1.94
N LEU A 56 -12.58 -10.17 -2.27
CA LEU A 56 -12.26 -10.94 -3.47
C LEU A 56 -12.56 -10.20 -4.78
N ASP A 57 -13.57 -9.33 -4.80
CA ASP A 57 -13.93 -8.59 -6.01
C ASP A 57 -12.88 -7.50 -6.30
N GLU A 58 -12.47 -6.76 -5.28
CA GLU A 58 -11.43 -5.74 -5.39
C GLU A 58 -10.06 -6.36 -5.71
N VAL A 59 -9.75 -7.52 -5.13
CA VAL A 59 -8.55 -8.33 -5.45
C VAL A 59 -8.50 -8.66 -6.94
N ARG A 60 -9.63 -9.09 -7.53
CA ARG A 60 -9.72 -9.40 -8.97
C ARG A 60 -9.58 -8.14 -9.81
N GLU A 61 -10.31 -7.08 -9.46
CA GLU A 61 -10.29 -5.80 -10.19
C GLU A 61 -8.89 -5.16 -10.19
N LEU A 62 -8.12 -5.28 -9.09
CA LEU A 62 -6.74 -4.79 -8.98
C LEU A 62 -5.68 -5.79 -9.46
N GLY A 63 -6.08 -6.96 -9.97
CA GLY A 63 -5.14 -7.99 -10.44
C GLY A 63 -4.19 -8.49 -9.35
N ILE A 64 -4.66 -8.64 -8.11
CA ILE A 64 -3.87 -9.17 -7.00
C ILE A 64 -3.84 -10.70 -7.11
N VAL A 65 -2.69 -11.24 -7.53
CA VAL A 65 -2.53 -12.69 -7.78
C VAL A 65 -1.88 -13.46 -6.61
N ARG A 66 -1.22 -12.76 -5.69
CA ARG A 66 -0.56 -13.37 -4.53
C ARG A 66 -0.44 -12.39 -3.37
N THR A 67 -0.33 -12.92 -2.16
CA THR A 67 0.01 -12.14 -0.97
C THR A 67 1.43 -12.42 -0.49
N PRO A 68 2.12 -11.44 0.13
CA PRO A 68 1.71 -10.04 0.19
C PRO A 68 1.86 -9.32 -1.16
N THR A 69 0.94 -8.42 -1.48
CA THR A 69 1.11 -7.42 -2.54
C THR A 69 0.96 -6.03 -1.93
N LEU A 70 1.93 -5.17 -2.15
CA LEU A 70 1.92 -3.77 -1.72
C LEU A 70 1.80 -2.88 -2.96
N LEU A 71 0.72 -2.10 -3.03
CA LEU A 71 0.55 -1.03 -4.00
C LEU A 71 1.00 0.28 -3.37
N ILE A 72 1.72 1.09 -4.13
CA ILE A 72 2.04 2.48 -3.77
C ILE A 72 1.15 3.35 -4.63
N LEU A 73 0.32 4.16 -3.98
CA LEU A 73 -0.64 5.04 -4.62
C LEU A 73 -0.25 6.51 -4.40
N ASP A 74 -0.42 7.33 -5.43
CA ASP A 74 -0.26 8.78 -5.33
C ASP A 74 -1.51 9.48 -4.75
N ALA A 75 -1.47 10.80 -4.68
CA ALA A 75 -2.57 11.63 -4.16
C ALA A 75 -3.88 11.52 -4.98
N ALA A 76 -3.80 11.08 -6.24
CA ALA A 76 -4.96 10.82 -7.09
C ALA A 76 -5.50 9.38 -6.94
N GLY A 77 -4.87 8.57 -6.07
CA GLY A 77 -5.19 7.17 -5.90
C GLY A 77 -4.77 6.30 -7.08
N GLN A 78 -3.83 6.75 -7.92
CA GLN A 78 -3.29 5.96 -9.02
C GLN A 78 -2.17 5.05 -8.51
N GLU A 79 -2.13 3.81 -8.98
CA GLU A 79 -1.02 2.90 -8.72
C GLU A 79 0.23 3.37 -9.46
N VAL A 80 1.24 3.81 -8.72
CA VAL A 80 2.53 4.21 -9.28
C VAL A 80 3.54 3.07 -9.29
N ARG A 81 3.46 2.19 -8.29
CA ARG A 81 4.35 1.03 -8.11
C ARG A 81 3.63 -0.11 -7.41
N ARG A 82 4.10 -1.32 -7.68
CA ARG A 82 3.68 -2.56 -7.06
C ARG A 82 4.88 -3.39 -6.61
N ALA A 83 4.80 -3.94 -5.41
CA ALA A 83 5.78 -4.87 -4.87
C ALA A 83 5.09 -6.14 -4.36
N THR A 84 5.65 -7.30 -4.69
CA THR A 84 5.10 -8.62 -4.29
C THR A 84 5.99 -9.35 -3.29
N GLY A 85 6.85 -8.62 -2.60
CA GLY A 85 7.80 -9.12 -1.61
C GLY A 85 7.98 -8.08 -0.51
N VAL A 86 8.81 -8.38 0.49
CA VAL A 86 9.08 -7.43 1.58
C VAL A 86 10.02 -6.35 1.08
N PRO A 87 9.57 -5.09 0.91
CA PRO A 87 10.48 -4.02 0.53
C PRO A 87 11.43 -3.71 1.70
N THR A 88 12.63 -3.25 1.40
CA THR A 88 13.47 -2.64 2.43
C THR A 88 12.97 -1.24 2.73
N LYS A 89 13.16 -0.77 3.96
CA LYS A 89 12.77 0.58 4.37
C LYS A 89 13.34 1.68 3.44
N PRO A 90 14.64 1.66 3.07
CA PRO A 90 15.20 2.67 2.17
C PRO A 90 14.58 2.65 0.77
N HIS A 91 14.30 1.47 0.22
CA HIS A 91 13.69 1.36 -1.11
C HIS A 91 12.25 1.89 -1.10
N LEU A 92 11.50 1.60 -0.03
CA LEU A 92 10.14 2.09 0.11
C LEU A 92 10.09 3.62 0.28
N ILE A 93 11.00 4.19 1.08
CA ILE A 93 11.15 5.64 1.22
C ILE A 93 11.50 6.30 -0.12
N ALA A 94 12.45 5.72 -0.87
CA ALA A 94 12.83 6.24 -2.18
C ALA A 94 11.66 6.26 -3.16
N ALA A 95 10.86 5.18 -3.21
CA ALA A 95 9.67 5.11 -4.04
C ALA A 95 8.62 6.16 -3.67
N LEU A 96 8.44 6.46 -2.38
CA LEU A 96 7.52 7.50 -1.91
C LEU A 96 8.05 8.91 -2.20
N ALA A 97 9.35 9.13 -2.11
CA ALA A 97 9.98 10.42 -2.37
C ALA A 97 9.80 10.89 -3.83
N GLU A 98 9.57 9.98 -4.77
CA GLU A 98 9.28 10.33 -6.18
C GLU A 98 7.88 10.93 -6.38
N ILE A 99 6.93 10.65 -5.47
CA ILE A 99 5.52 11.04 -5.62
C ILE A 99 5.06 12.04 -4.56
N LEU A 100 5.76 12.13 -3.44
CA LEU A 100 5.50 13.16 -2.44
C LEU A 100 6.03 14.50 -2.95
N PRO A 101 5.26 15.59 -2.81
CA PRO A 101 5.77 16.91 -3.14
C PRO A 101 6.99 17.21 -2.26
N ALA A 102 8.02 17.83 -2.86
CA ALA A 102 9.14 18.38 -2.09
C ALA A 102 8.53 19.36 -1.07
N GLN A 103 8.70 19.07 0.21
CA GLN A 103 8.15 19.89 1.28
C GLN A 103 8.76 21.30 1.15
N ALA A 104 7.92 22.28 0.82
CA ALA A 104 8.28 23.69 0.69
C ALA A 104 8.27 24.38 2.05
#